data_AF-A0A3B0T7M1-F1
#
_entry.id   AF-A0A3B0T7M1-F1
#
_cell.length_a   1.000
_cell.length_b   1.000
_cell.length_c   1.000
_cell.angle_alpha   90.00
_cell.angle_beta   90.00
_cell.angle_gamma   90.00
#
_symmetry.space_group_name_H-M   'P 1'
#
loop_
_entity.id
_entity.type
_entity.pdbx_description
1 polymer ?
#
loop_
_entity_poly.entity_id
_entity_poly.type
_entity_poly.pdbx_seq_one_letter_code
_entity_poly.pdbx_strand_id
1 'polypeptide(L)'
;MHRNRDKSLGVLELIAIALGGMVGGGIFTILGISVAIVGILTPIAILLGGFIAALAAYSYVKLGVYYRDEGATYSFIKRTFPNTPFRASLIGWWVIFGYISTIALYAYTFSSYAISSSSFADNEWARKIVAGLIIALFTLINIWSVKGMGRLEDLMVYSKLIILIVISVVLISAGETSLPNLMGDNPLPGFMDVLIVASVTFVAYEGFQLVINGVNEMEQPEKNIPRAIYGAIAIAIALYVVISIGAIMAIPFDDIINNQEYALAAGAGDVLGPLGAKIVILGALLATSSAISGTVFGASRQMAVIAEDGYFPKSLARRHRNIPIYAILTMSGAAFLLVLAGNLRIILEFGSVTFLLV
;
A
#
# COMPACT_ATOMS: atom_id res chain seq x y z
N MET A 1 21.86 -24.62 17.98
CA MET A 1 21.71 -23.36 17.22
C MET A 1 21.04 -22.34 18.12
N HIS A 2 21.79 -21.41 18.69
CA HIS A 2 21.23 -20.37 19.56
C HIS A 2 20.50 -19.33 18.71
N ARG A 3 19.17 -19.36 18.76
CA ARG A 3 18.31 -18.31 18.20
C ARG A 3 18.54 -17.04 19.02
N ASN A 4 19.27 -16.07 18.46
CA ASN A 4 19.53 -14.80 19.12
C ASN A 4 18.19 -14.12 19.42
N ARG A 5 17.88 -13.89 20.70
CA ARG A 5 16.57 -13.46 21.20
C ARG A 5 16.18 -12.00 20.88
N ASP A 6 17.03 -11.26 20.18
CA ASP A 6 16.82 -9.84 19.85
C ASP A 6 16.31 -9.56 18.42
N LYS A 7 16.28 -10.56 17.53
CA LYS A 7 15.75 -10.41 16.17
C LYS A 7 14.39 -11.09 16.07
N SER A 8 13.37 -10.35 15.64
CA SER A 8 11.96 -10.75 15.76
C SER A 8 11.20 -10.87 14.46
N LEU A 9 11.76 -10.45 13.32
CA LEU A 9 11.07 -10.49 12.02
C LEU A 9 11.66 -11.60 11.14
N GLY A 10 10.88 -12.66 10.90
CA GLY A 10 11.18 -13.73 9.95
C GLY A 10 10.63 -13.41 8.55
N VAL A 11 10.77 -14.35 7.61
CA VAL A 11 10.34 -14.13 6.21
C VAL A 11 8.84 -13.85 6.10
N LEU A 12 8.02 -14.56 6.88
CA LEU A 12 6.56 -14.42 6.82
C LEU A 12 6.13 -13.04 7.32
N GLU A 13 6.72 -12.56 8.40
CA GLU A 13 6.43 -11.23 8.94
C GLU A 13 6.87 -10.12 7.96
N LEU A 14 7.98 -10.31 7.25
CA LEU A 14 8.45 -9.35 6.24
C LEU A 14 7.57 -9.37 4.98
N ILE A 15 7.09 -10.53 4.56
CA ILE A 15 6.09 -10.64 3.49
C ILE A 15 4.81 -9.92 3.92
N ALA A 16 4.38 -10.10 5.18
CA ALA A 16 3.23 -9.40 5.71
C ALA A 16 3.43 -7.88 5.71
N ILE A 17 4.58 -7.35 6.14
CA ILE A 17 4.88 -5.90 6.07
C ILE A 17 4.81 -5.39 4.62
N ALA A 18 5.38 -6.12 3.67
CA ALA A 18 5.37 -5.75 2.25
C ALA A 18 3.94 -5.75 1.67
N LEU A 19 3.19 -6.83 1.89
CA LEU A 19 1.79 -6.97 1.46
C LEU A 19 0.84 -6.04 2.23
N GLY A 20 1.21 -5.69 3.46
CA GLY A 20 0.60 -4.64 4.27
C GLY A 20 0.60 -3.34 3.49
N GLY A 21 1.80 -2.86 3.17
CA GLY A 21 2.01 -1.61 2.42
C GLY A 21 1.43 -1.61 0.99
N MET A 22 1.54 -2.72 0.25
CA MET A 22 1.02 -2.84 -1.11
C MET A 22 -0.50 -2.94 -1.12
N VAL A 23 -1.07 -3.96 -0.47
CA VAL A 23 -2.49 -4.32 -0.53
C VAL A 23 -3.28 -3.45 0.46
N GLY A 24 -3.28 -2.14 0.20
CA GLY A 24 -4.00 -1.12 0.98
C GLY A 24 -5.15 -0.52 0.18
N GLY A 25 -5.31 0.80 0.28
CA GLY A 25 -6.30 1.55 -0.49
C GLY A 25 -5.99 1.66 -1.99
N GLY A 26 -4.73 1.43 -2.37
CA GLY A 26 -4.24 1.62 -3.75
C GLY A 26 -5.00 0.78 -4.78
N ILE A 27 -5.15 -0.53 -4.54
CA ILE A 27 -5.85 -1.42 -5.49
C ILE A 27 -7.34 -1.06 -5.64
N PHE A 28 -8.01 -0.68 -4.56
CA PHE A 28 -9.43 -0.30 -4.60
C PHE A 28 -9.65 0.97 -5.42
N THR A 29 -8.71 1.91 -5.34
CA THR A 29 -8.76 3.16 -6.11
C THR A 29 -8.36 2.92 -7.57
N ILE A 30 -7.27 2.18 -7.79
CA ILE A 30 -6.71 1.93 -9.13
C ILE A 30 -7.64 1.07 -9.97
N LEU A 31 -8.46 0.20 -9.35
CA LEU A 31 -9.47 -0.57 -10.08
C LEU A 31 -10.42 0.34 -10.87
N GLY A 32 -11.01 1.35 -10.22
CA GLY A 32 -11.93 2.30 -10.87
C GLY A 32 -11.25 3.10 -11.98
N ILE A 33 -10.06 3.63 -11.71
CA ILE A 33 -9.27 4.39 -12.70
C ILE A 33 -8.92 3.52 -13.91
N SER A 34 -8.52 2.27 -13.68
CA SER A 34 -8.13 1.35 -14.74
C SER A 34 -9.32 0.99 -15.61
N VAL A 35 -10.47 0.68 -15.01
CA VAL A 35 -11.69 0.36 -15.76
C VAL A 35 -12.15 1.57 -16.57
N ALA A 36 -12.05 2.79 -16.03
CA ALA A 36 -12.42 4.01 -16.76
C ALA A 36 -11.58 4.26 -18.02
N ILE A 37 -10.29 3.91 -17.99
CA ILE A 37 -9.35 4.23 -19.07
C ILE A 37 -9.19 3.06 -20.05
N VAL A 38 -9.05 1.84 -19.53
CA VAL A 38 -8.74 0.65 -20.34
C VAL A 38 -9.78 -0.48 -20.25
N GLY A 39 -10.85 -0.28 -19.47
CA GLY A 39 -11.98 -1.21 -19.37
C GLY A 39 -11.51 -2.64 -19.15
N ILE A 40 -11.78 -3.50 -20.14
CA ILE A 40 -11.46 -4.92 -20.10
C ILE A 40 -9.97 -5.24 -20.03
N LEU A 41 -9.08 -4.36 -20.50
CA LEU A 41 -7.63 -4.56 -20.41
C LEU A 41 -7.08 -4.24 -19.02
N THR A 42 -7.93 -3.88 -18.05
CA THR A 42 -7.53 -3.60 -16.67
C THR A 42 -6.63 -4.69 -16.06
N PRO A 43 -6.95 -6.00 -16.13
CA PRO A 43 -6.09 -7.04 -15.57
C PRO A 43 -4.71 -7.08 -16.25
N ILE A 44 -4.64 -6.80 -17.56
CA ILE A 44 -3.39 -6.77 -18.33
C ILE A 44 -2.55 -5.55 -17.93
N ALA A 45 -3.16 -4.37 -17.81
CA ALA A 45 -2.47 -3.17 -17.36
C ALA A 45 -1.93 -3.33 -15.93
N ILE A 46 -2.72 -3.96 -15.05
CA ILE A 46 -2.32 -4.26 -13.67
C ILE A 46 -1.16 -5.27 -13.63
N LEU A 47 -1.21 -6.32 -14.45
CA LEU A 47 -0.13 -7.29 -14.58
C LEU A 47 1.17 -6.62 -15.08
N LEU A 48 1.05 -5.73 -16.07
CA LEU A 48 2.18 -5.00 -16.63
C LEU A 48 2.80 -4.05 -15.61
N GLY A 49 1.98 -3.30 -14.85
CA GLY A 49 2.46 -2.48 -13.75
C GLY A 49 3.21 -3.28 -12.69
N GLY A 50 2.73 -4.50 -12.41
CA GLY A 50 3.40 -5.44 -11.49
C GLY A 50 4.73 -5.96 -12.01
N PHE A 51 4.81 -6.24 -13.32
CA PHE A 51 6.06 -6.61 -13.97
C PHE A 51 7.10 -5.47 -13.90
N ILE A 52 6.67 -4.22 -14.12
CA ILE A 52 7.52 -3.03 -13.97
C ILE A 52 8.01 -2.92 -12.51
N ALA A 53 7.12 -3.13 -11.54
CA ALA A 53 7.50 -3.15 -10.12
C ALA A 53 8.52 -4.24 -9.79
N ALA A 54 8.39 -5.44 -10.38
CA ALA A 54 9.36 -6.52 -10.21
C ALA A 54 10.76 -6.17 -10.77
N LEU A 55 10.82 -5.44 -11.90
CA LEU A 55 12.09 -4.95 -12.45
C LEU A 55 12.76 -3.91 -11.52
N ALA A 56 11.98 -2.97 -10.97
CA ALA A 56 12.48 -2.02 -9.97
C ALA A 56 12.96 -2.73 -8.70
N ALA A 57 12.18 -3.71 -8.24
CA ALA A 57 12.50 -4.50 -7.07
C ALA A 57 13.79 -5.31 -7.21
N TYR A 58 14.17 -5.73 -8.42
CA TYR A 58 15.44 -6.41 -8.64
C TYR A 58 16.64 -5.56 -8.18
N SER A 59 16.70 -4.32 -8.66
CA SER A 59 17.74 -3.36 -8.27
C SER A 59 17.67 -3.06 -6.77
N TYR A 60 16.45 -2.84 -6.26
CA TYR A 60 16.23 -2.53 -4.85
C TYR A 60 16.66 -3.66 -3.91
N VAL A 61 16.38 -4.93 -4.24
CA VAL A 61 16.84 -6.10 -3.48
C VAL A 61 18.36 -6.18 -3.45
N LYS A 62 19.03 -5.96 -4.59
CA LYS A 62 20.50 -5.98 -4.67
C LYS A 62 21.12 -4.92 -3.75
N LEU A 63 20.61 -3.69 -3.80
CA LEU A 63 21.05 -2.60 -2.93
C LEU A 63 20.73 -2.88 -1.46
N GLY A 64 19.55 -3.45 -1.19
CA GLY A 64 19.12 -3.83 0.15
C GLY A 64 20.00 -4.86 0.83
N VAL A 65 20.36 -5.92 0.11
CA VAL A 65 21.27 -6.95 0.60
C VAL A 65 22.70 -6.42 0.75
N TYR A 66 23.11 -5.48 -0.10
CA TYR A 66 24.44 -4.88 -0.04
C TYR A 66 24.59 -3.90 1.13
N TYR A 67 23.70 -2.91 1.23
CA TYR A 67 23.81 -1.82 2.20
C TYR A 67 23.23 -2.14 3.58
N ARG A 68 22.14 -2.92 3.66
CA ARG A 68 21.48 -3.35 4.90
C ARG A 68 21.25 -2.20 5.90
N ASP A 69 20.68 -1.13 5.40
CA ASP A 69 20.48 0.11 6.17
C ASP A 69 18.99 0.45 6.19
N GLU A 70 18.45 0.69 7.38
CA GLU A 70 17.01 0.98 7.57
C GLU A 70 16.57 2.32 6.96
N GLY A 71 17.51 3.18 6.57
CA GLY A 71 17.25 4.38 5.77
C GLY A 71 16.95 4.10 4.29
N ALA A 72 17.02 2.83 3.87
CA ALA A 72 16.54 2.36 2.57
C ALA A 72 17.10 3.20 1.39
N THR A 73 16.24 3.64 0.47
CA THR A 73 16.61 4.45 -0.72
C THR A 73 17.52 5.63 -0.39
N TYR A 74 17.25 6.34 0.71
CA TYR A 74 18.08 7.45 1.15
C TYR A 74 19.52 7.00 1.46
N SER A 75 19.64 5.94 2.26
CA SER A 75 20.94 5.39 2.64
C SER A 75 21.69 4.78 1.47
N PHE A 76 20.99 4.19 0.49
CA PHE A 76 21.62 3.66 -0.72
C PHE A 76 22.32 4.79 -1.48
N ILE A 77 21.59 5.87 -1.79
CA ILE A 77 22.13 7.00 -2.53
C ILE A 77 23.21 7.73 -1.75
N LYS A 78 23.01 7.94 -0.44
CA LYS A 78 24.01 8.54 0.44
C LYS A 78 25.34 7.79 0.39
N ARG A 79 25.29 6.45 0.45
CA ARG A 79 26.49 5.60 0.45
C ARG A 79 27.09 5.41 -0.94
N THR A 80 26.29 5.46 -2.01
CA THR A 80 26.80 5.42 -3.38
C THR A 80 27.49 6.73 -3.78
N PHE A 81 26.95 7.89 -3.36
CA PHE A 81 27.45 9.22 -3.71
C PHE A 81 27.82 10.03 -2.46
N PRO A 82 28.91 9.65 -1.75
CA PRO A 82 29.27 10.23 -0.45
C PRO A 82 29.61 11.72 -0.52
N ASN A 83 30.02 12.22 -1.69
CA ASN A 83 30.36 13.63 -1.90
C ASN A 83 29.14 14.54 -2.07
N THR A 84 27.92 13.99 -2.18
CA THR A 84 26.69 14.79 -2.37
C THR A 84 25.56 14.37 -1.42
N PRO A 85 25.76 14.46 -0.09
CA PRO A 85 24.78 14.00 0.89
C PRO A 85 23.47 14.80 0.86
N PHE A 86 23.52 16.08 0.43
CA PHE A 86 22.31 16.89 0.21
C PHE A 86 21.45 16.37 -0.94
N ARG A 87 22.04 15.78 -1.99
CA ARG A 87 21.25 15.18 -3.08
C ARG A 87 20.53 13.93 -2.61
N ALA A 88 21.17 13.14 -1.75
CA ALA A 88 20.53 12.01 -1.10
C ALA A 88 19.34 12.48 -0.26
N SER A 89 19.47 13.58 0.50
CA SER A 89 18.38 14.07 1.35
C SER A 89 17.19 14.58 0.57
N LEU A 90 17.37 15.21 -0.60
CA LEU A 90 16.27 15.57 -1.49
C LEU A 90 15.43 14.33 -1.86
N ILE A 91 16.10 13.24 -2.24
CA ILE A 91 15.44 11.97 -2.57
C ILE A 91 14.78 11.35 -1.33
N GLY A 92 15.46 11.38 -0.19
CA GLY A 92 14.87 10.96 1.08
C GLY A 92 13.61 11.74 1.44
N TRP A 93 13.59 13.06 1.24
CA TRP A 93 12.43 13.91 1.49
C TRP A 93 11.28 13.56 0.56
N TRP A 94 11.54 13.38 -0.74
CA TRP A 94 10.50 12.91 -1.68
C TRP A 94 9.91 11.58 -1.21
N VAL A 95 10.71 10.56 -0.93
CA VAL A 95 10.19 9.26 -0.44
C VAL A 95 9.32 9.43 0.80
N ILE A 96 9.77 10.24 1.77
CA ILE A 96 9.01 10.50 2.99
C ILE A 96 7.68 11.19 2.70
N PHE A 97 7.66 12.20 1.83
CA PHE A 97 6.42 12.86 1.43
C PHE A 97 5.46 11.91 0.70
N GLY A 98 5.99 11.02 -0.14
CA GLY A 98 5.22 9.97 -0.80
C GLY A 98 4.53 9.07 0.22
N TYR A 99 5.26 8.61 1.25
CA TYR A 99 4.68 7.78 2.32
C TYR A 99 3.68 8.53 3.21
N ILE A 100 3.86 9.82 3.46
CA ILE A 100 2.85 10.64 4.15
C ILE A 100 1.56 10.69 3.33
N SER A 101 1.68 10.83 2.01
CA SER A 101 0.54 10.82 1.09
C SER A 101 -0.17 9.46 1.05
N THR A 102 0.57 8.35 1.05
CA THR A 102 -0.06 7.01 1.04
C THR A 102 -0.76 6.71 2.36
N ILE A 103 -0.21 7.10 3.51
CA ILE A 103 -0.91 6.97 4.81
C ILE A 103 -2.24 7.74 4.78
N ALA A 104 -2.24 8.97 4.25
CA ALA A 104 -3.45 9.77 4.10
C ALA A 104 -4.48 9.10 3.17
N LEU A 105 -4.03 8.58 2.03
CA LEU A 105 -4.86 7.84 1.08
C LEU A 105 -5.51 6.62 1.75
N TYR A 106 -4.72 5.79 2.44
CA TYR A 106 -5.21 4.58 3.08
C TYR A 106 -6.22 4.88 4.18
N ALA A 107 -5.99 5.94 4.97
CA ALA A 107 -6.93 6.38 6.00
C ALA A 107 -8.24 6.90 5.39
N TYR A 108 -8.17 7.63 4.28
CA TYR A 108 -9.35 8.10 3.57
C TYR A 108 -10.15 6.92 2.98
N THR A 109 -9.48 5.96 2.31
CA THR A 109 -10.12 4.75 1.81
C THR A 109 -10.75 3.95 2.95
N PHE A 110 -10.05 3.77 4.08
CA PHE A 110 -10.60 3.13 5.27
C PHE A 110 -11.91 3.80 5.71
N SER A 111 -11.90 5.14 5.80
CA SER A 111 -13.08 5.88 6.23
C SER A 111 -14.26 5.70 5.27
N SER A 112 -14.01 5.72 3.96
CA SER A 112 -15.03 5.56 2.92
C SER A 112 -15.71 4.20 3.02
N TYR A 113 -14.94 3.12 3.24
CA TYR A 113 -15.49 1.80 3.49
C TYR A 113 -16.22 1.70 4.85
N ALA A 114 -15.65 2.27 5.91
CA ALA A 114 -16.16 2.15 7.27
C ALA A 114 -17.55 2.77 7.43
N ILE A 115 -17.82 3.90 6.77
CA ILE A 115 -19.09 4.63 6.89
C ILE A 115 -20.02 4.45 5.69
N SER A 116 -19.63 3.66 4.69
CA SER A 116 -20.37 3.42 3.42
C SER A 116 -21.83 3.02 3.62
N SER A 117 -22.13 2.22 4.66
CA SER A 117 -23.48 1.74 4.96
C SER A 117 -24.24 2.58 5.99
N SER A 118 -23.68 3.73 6.38
CA SER A 118 -24.27 4.64 7.36
C SER A 118 -24.91 5.87 6.70
N SER A 119 -25.77 6.58 7.43
CA SER A 119 -26.32 7.87 6.98
C SER A 119 -25.28 8.98 6.82
N PHE A 120 -24.03 8.73 7.22
CA PHE A 120 -22.91 9.66 7.09
C PHE A 120 -22.02 9.37 5.88
N ALA A 121 -22.42 8.45 4.99
CA ALA A 121 -21.63 8.05 3.82
C ALA A 121 -21.13 9.25 3.00
N ASP A 122 -21.99 10.25 2.78
CA ASP A 122 -21.68 11.46 2.00
C ASP A 122 -21.14 12.63 2.85
N ASN A 123 -20.96 12.43 4.16
CA ASN A 123 -20.47 13.48 5.05
C ASN A 123 -18.94 13.49 5.07
N GLU A 124 -18.35 14.46 4.38
CA GLU A 124 -16.90 14.63 4.28
C GLU A 124 -16.21 14.82 5.64
N TRP A 125 -16.84 15.53 6.58
CA TRP A 125 -16.28 15.69 7.93
C TRP A 125 -16.28 14.39 8.71
N ALA A 126 -17.32 13.57 8.57
CA ALA A 126 -17.37 12.24 9.17
C ALA A 126 -16.23 11.35 8.63
N ARG A 127 -15.98 11.38 7.31
CA ARG A 127 -14.84 10.68 6.68
C ARG A 127 -13.51 11.12 7.29
N LYS A 128 -13.27 12.43 7.36
CA LYS A 128 -12.03 13.01 7.93
C LYS A 128 -11.82 12.64 9.40
N ILE A 129 -12.88 12.64 10.22
CA ILE A 129 -12.80 12.22 11.63
C ILE A 129 -12.43 10.73 11.73
N VAL A 130 -13.09 9.86 10.98
CA VAL A 130 -12.81 8.42 11.00
C VAL A 130 -11.40 8.12 10.50
N ALA A 131 -10.94 8.81 9.44
CA ALA A 131 -9.57 8.73 8.94
C ALA A 131 -8.54 9.17 10.02
N GLY A 132 -8.81 10.25 10.74
CA GLY A 132 -7.97 10.68 11.87
C GLY A 132 -7.91 9.67 13.00
N LEU A 133 -9.05 9.06 13.35
CA LEU A 133 -9.14 8.04 14.40
C LEU A 133 -8.33 6.78 14.05
N ILE A 134 -8.41 6.31 12.80
CA ILE A 134 -7.66 5.11 12.39
C ILE A 134 -6.15 5.38 12.31
N ILE A 135 -5.73 6.56 11.85
CA ILE A 135 -4.32 6.99 11.91
C ILE A 135 -3.85 7.02 13.36
N ALA A 136 -4.61 7.63 14.27
CA ALA A 136 -4.26 7.72 15.68
C ALA A 136 -4.14 6.34 16.33
N LEU A 137 -5.06 5.41 16.04
CA LEU A 137 -5.02 4.04 16.53
C LEU A 137 -3.71 3.33 16.12
N PHE A 138 -3.37 3.33 14.83
CA PHE A 138 -2.16 2.65 14.35
C PHE A 138 -0.88 3.38 14.73
N THR A 139 -0.93 4.68 14.98
CA THR A 139 0.16 5.45 15.59
C THR A 139 0.46 4.94 16.99
N LEU A 140 -0.57 4.78 17.83
CA LEU A 140 -0.43 4.27 19.19
C LEU A 140 0.11 2.82 19.21
N ILE A 141 -0.40 1.98 18.32
CA ILE A 141 0.07 0.59 18.16
C ILE A 141 1.57 0.57 17.79
N ASN A 142 2.00 1.40 16.84
CA ASN A 142 3.39 1.49 16.39
C ASN A 142 4.34 2.05 17.47
N ILE A 143 3.85 2.93 18.36
CA ILE A 143 4.62 3.44 19.50
C ILE A 143 4.74 2.38 20.61
N TRP A 144 3.69 1.60 20.85
CA TRP A 144 3.62 0.70 22.01
C TRP A 144 4.55 -0.51 21.90
N SER A 145 4.56 -1.22 20.76
CA SER A 145 5.39 -2.42 20.62
C SER A 145 5.56 -2.87 19.16
N VAL A 146 6.83 -3.03 18.74
CA VAL A 146 7.18 -3.66 17.46
C VAL A 146 6.70 -5.12 17.36
N LYS A 147 6.86 -5.93 18.41
CA LYS A 147 6.46 -7.36 18.39
C LYS A 147 4.93 -7.55 18.32
N GLY A 148 4.20 -6.82 19.17
CA GLY A 148 2.73 -6.74 19.13
C GLY A 148 2.20 -6.23 17.79
N MET A 149 2.82 -5.18 17.22
CA MET A 149 2.48 -4.69 15.89
C MET A 149 2.70 -5.77 14.82
N GLY A 150 3.84 -6.46 14.80
CA GLY A 150 4.11 -7.51 13.81
C GLY A 150 3.06 -8.64 13.80
N ARG A 151 2.62 -9.11 14.98
CA ARG A 151 1.56 -10.13 15.06
C ARG A 151 0.20 -9.63 14.58
N LEU A 152 -0.13 -8.38 14.88
CA LEU A 152 -1.37 -7.76 14.42
C LEU A 152 -1.33 -7.58 12.89
N GLU A 153 -0.19 -7.15 12.36
CA GLU A 153 0.07 -7.01 10.93
C GLU A 153 -0.13 -8.35 10.21
N ASP A 154 0.51 -9.43 10.68
CA ASP A 154 0.34 -10.77 10.13
C ASP A 154 -1.15 -11.17 10.07
N LEU A 155 -1.86 -11.01 11.18
CA LEU A 155 -3.27 -11.37 11.27
C LEU A 155 -4.11 -10.57 10.26
N MET A 156 -3.93 -9.25 10.20
CA MET A 156 -4.67 -8.40 9.27
C MET A 156 -4.36 -8.75 7.82
N VAL A 157 -3.09 -8.96 7.49
CA VAL A 157 -2.62 -9.21 6.13
C VAL A 157 -3.06 -10.58 5.63
N TYR A 158 -2.87 -11.65 6.38
CA TYR A 158 -3.32 -12.96 5.92
C TYR A 158 -4.85 -13.04 5.85
N SER A 159 -5.56 -12.41 6.79
CA SER A 159 -7.03 -12.38 6.75
C SER A 159 -7.56 -11.63 5.53
N LYS A 160 -7.04 -10.42 5.23
CA LYS A 160 -7.47 -9.66 4.02
C LYS A 160 -7.18 -10.42 2.74
N LEU A 161 -6.04 -11.11 2.64
CA LEU A 161 -5.67 -11.85 1.43
C LEU A 161 -6.65 -12.99 1.17
N ILE A 162 -6.98 -13.76 2.21
CA ILE A 162 -7.96 -14.84 2.11
C ILE A 162 -9.33 -14.28 1.70
N ILE A 163 -9.78 -13.22 2.38
CA ILE A 163 -11.07 -12.58 2.11
C ILE A 163 -11.15 -12.12 0.65
N LEU A 164 -10.15 -11.38 0.17
CA LEU A 164 -10.13 -10.81 -1.16
C LEU A 164 -10.02 -11.88 -2.24
N ILE A 165 -9.22 -12.93 -2.04
CA ILE A 165 -9.13 -14.07 -2.98
C ILE A 165 -10.48 -14.78 -3.07
N VAL A 166 -11.09 -15.11 -1.93
CA VAL A 166 -12.38 -15.82 -1.90
C VAL A 166 -13.47 -15.00 -2.58
N ILE A 167 -13.61 -13.72 -2.25
CA ILE A 167 -14.59 -12.83 -2.90
C ILE A 167 -14.35 -12.79 -4.40
N SER A 168 -13.09 -12.61 -4.83
CA SER A 168 -12.79 -12.49 -6.25
C SER A 168 -13.15 -13.76 -7.02
N VAL A 169 -12.83 -14.94 -6.48
CA VAL A 169 -13.20 -16.22 -7.09
C VAL A 169 -14.72 -16.40 -7.13
N VAL A 170 -15.42 -16.01 -6.06
CA VAL A 170 -16.88 -16.06 -6.02
C VAL A 170 -17.50 -15.12 -7.06
N LEU A 171 -17.00 -13.89 -7.19
CA LEU A 171 -17.43 -12.94 -8.23
C LEU A 171 -17.18 -13.48 -9.63
N ILE A 172 -16.01 -14.10 -9.90
CA ILE A 172 -15.74 -14.77 -11.18
C ILE A 172 -16.77 -15.87 -11.46
N SER A 173 -17.14 -16.65 -10.44
CA SER A 173 -18.11 -17.75 -10.61
C SER A 173 -19.56 -17.28 -10.74
N ALA A 174 -19.90 -16.13 -10.17
CA ALA A 174 -21.23 -15.54 -10.20
C ALA A 174 -21.44 -14.61 -11.42
N GLY A 175 -20.36 -14.14 -12.04
CA GLY A 175 -20.41 -13.28 -13.22
C GLY A 175 -21.09 -13.99 -14.40
N GLU A 176 -22.12 -13.34 -14.95
CA GLU A 176 -22.88 -13.87 -16.09
C GLU A 176 -22.14 -13.67 -17.43
N THR A 177 -21.06 -12.87 -17.44
CA THR A 177 -20.30 -12.53 -18.64
C THR A 177 -18.91 -13.14 -18.63
N SER A 178 -18.45 -13.62 -19.79
CA SER A 178 -17.11 -14.14 -19.97
C SER A 178 -16.15 -13.08 -20.56
N LEU A 179 -14.85 -13.19 -20.27
CA LEU A 179 -13.82 -12.31 -20.85
C LEU A 179 -13.89 -12.20 -22.39
N PRO A 180 -14.09 -13.30 -23.15
CA PRO A 180 -14.28 -13.20 -24.61
C PRO A 180 -15.50 -12.38 -25.04
N ASN A 181 -16.61 -12.48 -24.32
CA ASN A 181 -17.82 -11.71 -24.66
C ASN A 181 -17.60 -10.22 -24.39
N LEU A 182 -17.00 -9.87 -23.26
CA LEU A 182 -16.67 -8.48 -22.93
C LEU A 182 -15.70 -7.85 -23.95
N MET A 183 -14.78 -8.64 -24.55
CA MET A 183 -13.87 -8.17 -25.61
C MET A 183 -14.59 -7.87 -26.92
N GLY A 184 -15.71 -8.55 -27.21
CA GLY A 184 -16.50 -8.33 -28.42
C GLY A 184 -17.38 -7.08 -28.35
N ASP A 185 -17.85 -6.73 -27.15
CA ASP A 185 -18.81 -5.65 -26.93
C ASP A 185 -18.15 -4.27 -26.68
N ASN A 186 -16.85 -4.23 -26.40
CA ASN A 186 -16.13 -3.00 -26.06
C ASN A 186 -15.00 -2.69 -27.06
N PRO A 187 -14.87 -1.43 -27.53
CA PRO A 187 -13.71 -1.04 -28.34
C PRO A 187 -12.42 -1.21 -27.54
N LEU A 188 -11.41 -1.81 -28.17
CA LEU A 188 -10.12 -2.02 -27.51
C LEU A 188 -9.41 -0.67 -27.27
N PRO A 189 -8.95 -0.42 -26.03
CA PRO A 189 -8.16 0.77 -25.71
C PRO A 189 -6.85 0.83 -26.49
N GLY A 190 -6.29 2.04 -26.64
CA GLY A 190 -4.98 2.21 -27.25
C GLY A 190 -3.87 1.60 -26.39
N PHE A 191 -2.78 1.16 -27.02
CA PHE A 191 -1.60 0.66 -26.31
C PHE A 191 -1.01 1.69 -25.33
N MET A 192 -1.07 2.98 -25.68
CA MET A 192 -0.63 4.06 -24.79
C MET A 192 -1.50 4.17 -23.53
N ASP A 193 -2.80 3.91 -23.63
CA ASP A 193 -3.71 3.93 -22.47
C ASP A 193 -3.37 2.81 -21.49
N VAL A 194 -3.04 1.63 -22.01
CA VAL A 194 -2.54 0.50 -21.21
C VAL A 194 -1.23 0.85 -20.50
N LEU A 195 -0.31 1.52 -21.18
CA LEU A 195 0.94 1.99 -20.54
C LEU A 195 0.70 3.05 -19.48
N ILE A 196 -0.25 3.98 -19.70
CA ILE A 196 -0.62 5.00 -18.72
C ILE A 196 -1.18 4.32 -17.46
N VAL A 197 -2.13 3.39 -17.62
CA VAL A 197 -2.71 2.66 -16.49
C VAL A 197 -1.68 1.77 -15.79
N ALA A 198 -0.80 1.10 -16.54
CA ALA A 198 0.28 0.31 -15.94
C ALA A 198 1.23 1.18 -15.10
N SER A 199 1.52 2.40 -15.58
CA SER A 199 2.37 3.38 -14.88
C SER A 199 1.70 3.91 -13.61
N VAL A 200 0.39 4.19 -13.63
CA VAL A 200 -0.36 4.59 -12.43
C VAL A 200 -0.49 3.41 -11.46
N THR A 201 -0.67 2.19 -11.98
CA THR A 201 -0.79 0.97 -11.18
C THR A 201 0.48 0.61 -10.43
N PHE A 202 1.66 0.99 -10.95
CA PHE A 202 2.93 0.82 -10.24
C PHE A 202 2.85 1.32 -8.79
N VAL A 203 2.12 2.42 -8.55
CA VAL A 203 1.90 2.98 -7.20
C VAL A 203 1.14 2.02 -6.27
N ALA A 204 0.25 1.15 -6.77
CA ALA A 204 -0.39 0.11 -5.94
C ALA A 204 0.56 -1.03 -5.54
N TYR A 205 1.70 -1.18 -6.22
CA TYR A 205 2.74 -2.13 -5.87
C TYR A 205 3.82 -1.51 -4.98
N GLU A 206 3.74 -0.22 -4.68
CA GLU A 206 4.61 0.39 -3.67
C GLU A 206 4.31 -0.19 -2.29
N GLY A 207 5.36 -0.38 -1.49
CA GLY A 207 5.27 -1.02 -0.16
C GLY A 207 6.22 -2.20 0.01
N PHE A 208 6.68 -2.85 -1.06
CA PHE A 208 7.76 -3.85 -0.96
C PHE A 208 9.05 -3.24 -0.40
N GLN A 209 9.23 -1.93 -0.58
CA GLN A 209 10.39 -1.18 -0.10
C GLN A 209 10.51 -1.18 1.43
N LEU A 210 9.36 -1.25 2.13
CA LEU A 210 9.24 -1.17 3.59
C LEU A 210 9.97 -2.32 4.31
N VAL A 211 10.19 -3.44 3.62
CA VAL A 211 10.95 -4.60 4.13
C VAL A 211 12.33 -4.20 4.63
N ILE A 212 12.99 -3.27 3.94
CA ILE A 212 14.36 -2.86 4.26
C ILE A 212 14.40 -1.96 5.49
N ASN A 213 13.34 -1.18 5.73
CA ASN A 213 13.28 -0.35 6.93
C ASN A 213 13.27 -1.19 8.21
N GLY A 214 12.83 -2.45 8.16
CA GLY A 214 12.91 -3.39 9.29
C GLY A 214 14.22 -4.19 9.39
N VAL A 215 15.28 -3.83 8.64
CA VAL A 215 16.50 -4.65 8.53
C VAL A 215 17.24 -4.87 9.86
N ASN A 216 17.13 -3.93 10.81
CA ASN A 216 17.78 -4.02 12.11
C ASN A 216 17.12 -5.09 13.01
N GLU A 217 15.80 -5.30 12.87
CA GLU A 217 15.03 -6.31 13.59
C GLU A 217 14.89 -7.64 12.83
N MET A 218 15.47 -7.72 11.63
CA MET A 218 15.34 -8.84 10.68
C MET A 218 16.28 -10.02 10.98
N GLU A 219 15.71 -11.24 11.00
CA GLU A 219 16.48 -12.48 10.97
C GLU A 219 17.10 -12.69 9.57
N GLN A 220 18.39 -13.06 9.48
CA GLN A 220 19.09 -13.37 8.22
C GLN A 220 18.81 -12.42 7.01
N PRO A 221 19.14 -11.11 7.10
CA PRO A 221 18.78 -10.14 6.05
C PRO A 221 19.19 -10.51 4.63
N GLU A 222 20.36 -11.13 4.46
CA GLU A 222 20.89 -11.61 3.18
C GLU A 222 19.94 -12.55 2.43
N LYS A 223 19.21 -13.39 3.18
CA LYS A 223 18.29 -14.38 2.63
C LYS A 223 16.85 -13.90 2.65
N ASN A 224 16.49 -13.13 3.67
CA ASN A 224 15.11 -12.77 3.93
C ASN A 224 14.66 -11.55 3.12
N ILE A 225 15.53 -10.57 2.82
CA ILE A 225 15.19 -9.44 1.94
C ILE A 225 14.72 -9.92 0.56
N PRO A 226 15.48 -10.75 -0.20
CA PRO A 226 15.03 -11.23 -1.51
C PRO A 226 13.73 -12.03 -1.44
N ARG A 227 13.63 -12.95 -0.47
CA ARG A 227 12.47 -13.85 -0.33
C ARG A 227 11.21 -13.05 -0.02
N ALA A 228 11.31 -12.07 0.87
CA ALA A 228 10.17 -11.25 1.25
C ALA A 228 9.72 -10.34 0.12
N ILE A 229 10.64 -9.61 -0.53
CA ILE A 229 10.29 -8.65 -1.58
C ILE A 229 9.72 -9.37 -2.82
N TYR A 230 10.42 -10.37 -3.36
CA TYR A 230 9.92 -11.07 -4.55
C TYR A 230 8.65 -11.86 -4.26
N GLY A 231 8.58 -12.52 -3.09
CA GLY A 231 7.39 -13.27 -2.68
C GLY A 231 6.17 -12.36 -2.54
N ALA A 232 6.33 -11.22 -1.88
CA ALA A 232 5.25 -10.26 -1.69
C ALA A 232 4.79 -9.65 -3.03
N ILE A 233 5.70 -9.28 -3.93
CA ILE A 233 5.33 -8.75 -5.25
C ILE A 233 4.57 -9.80 -6.05
N ALA A 234 5.04 -11.05 -6.09
CA ALA A 234 4.36 -12.12 -6.82
C ALA A 234 2.94 -12.37 -6.27
N ILE A 235 2.77 -12.37 -4.94
CA ILE A 235 1.46 -12.51 -4.29
C ILE A 235 0.56 -11.31 -4.62
N ALA A 236 1.09 -10.08 -4.56
CA ALA A 236 0.33 -8.87 -4.87
C ALA A 236 -0.15 -8.87 -6.34
N ILE A 237 0.72 -9.25 -7.29
CA ILE A 237 0.36 -9.35 -8.71
C ILE A 237 -0.77 -10.34 -8.90
N ALA A 238 -0.62 -11.55 -8.37
CA ALA A 238 -1.64 -12.59 -8.49
C ALA A 238 -2.98 -12.12 -7.90
N LEU A 239 -2.94 -11.52 -6.72
CA LEU A 239 -4.11 -10.98 -6.05
C LEU A 239 -4.81 -9.89 -6.87
N TYR A 240 -4.06 -8.87 -7.32
CA TYR A 240 -4.65 -7.74 -8.03
C TYR A 240 -5.24 -8.14 -9.37
N VAL A 241 -4.57 -9.03 -10.10
CA VAL A 241 -5.10 -9.61 -11.34
C VAL A 241 -6.41 -10.35 -11.04
N VAL A 242 -6.44 -11.21 -10.04
CA VAL A 242 -7.66 -11.98 -9.67
C VAL A 242 -8.81 -11.06 -9.22
N ILE A 243 -8.53 -10.04 -8.40
CA ILE A 243 -9.52 -9.03 -7.99
C ILE A 243 -10.07 -8.31 -9.22
N SER A 244 -9.19 -7.85 -10.12
CA SER A 244 -9.61 -7.10 -11.29
C SER A 244 -10.48 -7.92 -12.25
N ILE A 245 -10.13 -9.20 -12.47
CA ILE A 245 -10.94 -10.12 -13.29
C ILE A 245 -12.31 -10.33 -12.64
N GLY A 246 -12.35 -10.61 -11.33
CA GLY A 246 -13.62 -10.79 -10.62
C GLY A 246 -14.51 -9.56 -10.65
N ALA A 247 -13.94 -8.37 -10.52
CA ALA A 247 -14.68 -7.13 -10.61
C ALA A 247 -15.28 -6.92 -12.01
N ILE A 248 -14.47 -6.97 -13.06
CA ILE A 248 -14.95 -6.66 -14.43
C ILE A 248 -15.89 -7.72 -15.01
N MET A 249 -15.86 -8.96 -14.49
CA MET A 249 -16.77 -10.03 -14.93
C MET A 249 -18.13 -9.98 -14.21
N ALA A 250 -18.17 -9.43 -13.00
CA ALA A 250 -19.36 -9.47 -12.15
C ALA A 250 -20.06 -8.11 -12.00
N ILE A 251 -19.34 -7.00 -12.17
CA ILE A 251 -19.84 -5.65 -11.88
C ILE A 251 -19.84 -4.83 -13.18
N PRO A 252 -20.95 -4.15 -13.53
CA PRO A 252 -20.99 -3.23 -14.67
C PRO A 252 -19.91 -2.16 -14.59
N PHE A 253 -19.32 -1.78 -15.73
CA PHE A 253 -18.19 -0.83 -15.75
C PHE A 253 -18.59 0.55 -15.20
N ASP A 254 -19.79 1.02 -15.52
CA ASP A 254 -20.31 2.29 -15.01
C ASP A 254 -20.40 2.28 -13.48
N ASP A 255 -20.81 1.15 -12.88
CA ASP A 255 -20.88 1.02 -11.42
C ASP A 255 -19.48 1.02 -10.79
N ILE A 256 -18.50 0.38 -11.43
CA ILE A 256 -17.11 0.43 -10.98
C ILE A 256 -16.56 1.86 -11.03
N ILE A 257 -16.86 2.60 -12.09
CA ILE A 257 -16.37 3.96 -12.30
C ILE A 257 -17.05 4.94 -11.33
N ASN A 258 -18.36 4.83 -11.15
CA ASN A 258 -19.16 5.76 -10.34
C ASN A 258 -18.96 5.56 -8.84
N ASN A 259 -18.74 4.33 -8.38
CA ASN A 259 -18.55 4.03 -6.95
C ASN A 259 -17.09 4.19 -6.47
N GLN A 260 -16.16 4.51 -7.36
CA GLN A 260 -14.76 4.84 -7.04
C GLN A 260 -14.11 3.81 -6.09
N GLU A 261 -13.62 4.21 -4.92
CA GLU A 261 -12.91 3.32 -3.99
C GLU A 261 -13.82 2.23 -3.44
N TYR A 262 -15.13 2.48 -3.33
CA TYR A 262 -16.12 1.56 -2.79
C TYR A 262 -16.67 0.58 -3.86
N ALA A 263 -16.26 0.73 -5.13
CA ALA A 263 -16.75 -0.04 -6.27
C ALA A 263 -16.86 -1.55 -6.03
N LEU A 264 -15.82 -2.15 -5.46
CA LEU A 264 -15.81 -3.60 -5.24
C LEU A 264 -16.88 -4.04 -4.23
N ALA A 265 -17.12 -3.26 -3.18
CA ALA A 265 -18.14 -3.59 -2.18
C ALA A 265 -19.56 -3.27 -2.67
N ALA A 266 -19.75 -2.19 -3.44
CA ALA A 266 -21.01 -1.88 -4.10
C ALA A 266 -21.44 -3.03 -5.00
N GLY A 267 -20.61 -3.38 -6.00
CA GLY A 267 -20.96 -4.42 -6.95
C GLY A 267 -21.02 -5.83 -6.35
N ALA A 268 -20.20 -6.13 -5.33
CA ALA A 268 -20.38 -7.38 -4.58
C ALA A 268 -21.70 -7.41 -3.81
N GLY A 269 -22.25 -6.27 -3.41
CA GLY A 269 -23.58 -6.15 -2.84
C GLY A 269 -24.68 -6.50 -3.83
N ASP A 270 -24.55 -6.04 -5.08
CA ASP A 270 -25.51 -6.31 -6.15
C ASP A 270 -25.48 -7.77 -6.59
N VAL A 271 -24.29 -8.38 -6.64
CA VAL A 271 -24.10 -9.77 -7.12
C VAL A 271 -24.31 -10.81 -6.02
N LEU A 272 -23.78 -10.57 -4.81
CA LEU A 272 -23.75 -11.55 -3.71
C LEU A 272 -24.65 -11.17 -2.53
N GLY A 273 -25.39 -10.08 -2.65
CA GLY A 273 -26.26 -9.56 -1.60
C GLY A 273 -25.52 -8.88 -0.44
N PRO A 274 -26.26 -8.48 0.63
CA PRO A 274 -25.72 -7.69 1.73
C PRO A 274 -24.57 -8.35 2.49
N LEU A 275 -24.51 -9.68 2.50
CA LEU A 275 -23.41 -10.41 3.14
C LEU A 275 -22.11 -10.26 2.34
N GLY A 276 -22.17 -10.36 0.99
CA GLY A 276 -21.02 -10.16 0.13
C GLY A 276 -20.39 -8.78 0.30
N ALA A 277 -21.21 -7.72 0.25
CA ALA A 277 -20.78 -6.35 0.52
C ALA A 277 -20.07 -6.21 1.87
N LYS A 278 -20.63 -6.76 2.96
CA LYS A 278 -20.03 -6.70 4.30
C LYS A 278 -18.68 -7.41 4.38
N ILE A 279 -18.51 -8.54 3.69
CA ILE A 279 -17.24 -9.27 3.67
C ILE A 279 -16.20 -8.46 2.88
N VAL A 280 -16.57 -7.82 1.77
CA VAL A 280 -15.66 -6.94 1.02
C VAL A 280 -15.23 -5.75 1.86
N ILE A 281 -16.19 -5.09 2.54
CA ILE A 281 -15.91 -3.99 3.46
C ILE A 281 -14.92 -4.44 4.53
N LEU A 282 -15.13 -5.59 5.17
CA LEU A 282 -14.20 -6.12 6.16
C LEU A 282 -12.79 -6.33 5.57
N GLY A 283 -12.70 -6.90 4.37
CA GLY A 283 -11.42 -7.06 3.66
C GLY A 283 -10.71 -5.72 3.41
N ALA A 284 -11.45 -4.71 2.95
CA ALA A 284 -10.93 -3.37 2.69
C ALA A 284 -10.48 -2.64 3.97
N LEU A 285 -11.22 -2.79 5.08
CA LEU A 285 -10.84 -2.23 6.38
C LEU A 285 -9.53 -2.86 6.91
N LEU A 286 -9.38 -4.19 6.79
CA LEU A 286 -8.14 -4.88 7.16
C LEU A 286 -6.97 -4.49 6.24
N ALA A 287 -7.24 -4.32 4.94
CA ALA A 287 -6.27 -3.89 3.93
C ALA A 287 -5.70 -2.51 4.22
N THR A 288 -6.57 -1.52 4.37
CA THR A 288 -6.17 -0.16 4.66
C THR A 288 -5.52 -0.02 6.05
N SER A 289 -6.01 -0.76 7.06
CA SER A 289 -5.43 -0.80 8.40
C SER A 289 -3.97 -1.30 8.42
N SER A 290 -3.72 -2.47 7.82
CA SER A 290 -2.35 -3.01 7.69
C SER A 290 -1.45 -2.09 6.86
N ALA A 291 -1.97 -1.49 5.79
CA ALA A 291 -1.20 -0.55 4.97
C ALA A 291 -0.77 0.71 5.73
N ILE A 292 -1.66 1.29 6.56
CA ILE A 292 -1.30 2.41 7.46
C ILE A 292 -0.22 1.96 8.43
N SER A 293 -0.42 0.83 9.10
CA SER A 293 0.49 0.29 10.11
C SER A 293 1.90 0.05 9.54
N GLY A 294 2.01 -0.71 8.45
CA GLY A 294 3.28 -1.04 7.80
C GLY A 294 4.00 0.18 7.24
N THR A 295 3.26 1.14 6.67
CA THR A 295 3.86 2.36 6.12
C THR A 295 4.40 3.26 7.23
N VAL A 296 3.62 3.48 8.30
CA VAL A 296 4.09 4.23 9.48
C VAL A 296 5.32 3.56 10.09
N PHE A 297 5.34 2.22 10.18
CA PHE A 297 6.48 1.47 10.69
C PHE A 297 7.76 1.71 9.87
N GLY A 298 7.69 1.55 8.55
CA GLY A 298 8.87 1.60 7.69
C GLY A 298 9.36 3.03 7.44
N ALA A 299 8.45 3.91 7.04
CA ALA A 299 8.81 5.27 6.66
C ALA A 299 9.28 6.12 7.85
N SER A 300 8.80 5.85 9.07
CA SER A 300 9.28 6.57 10.26
C SER A 300 10.74 6.26 10.59
N ARG A 301 11.20 5.03 10.33
CA ARG A 301 12.61 4.65 10.48
C ARG A 301 13.48 5.31 9.43
N GLN A 302 13.01 5.38 8.19
CA GLN A 302 13.70 6.14 7.15
C GLN A 302 13.82 7.63 7.51
N MET A 303 12.73 8.24 7.99
CA MET A 303 12.74 9.63 8.46
C MET A 303 13.72 9.83 9.62
N ALA A 304 13.81 8.89 10.55
CA ALA A 304 14.75 8.95 11.66
C ALA A 304 16.21 8.92 11.18
N VAL A 305 16.56 8.07 10.21
CA VAL A 305 17.92 8.04 9.62
C VAL A 305 18.26 9.36 8.93
N ILE A 306 17.33 9.92 8.15
CA ILE A 306 17.52 11.24 7.51
C ILE A 306 17.71 12.34 8.57
N ALA A 307 17.01 12.25 9.69
CA ALA A 307 17.13 13.18 10.82
C ALA A 307 18.45 13.02 11.59
N GLU A 308 18.97 11.79 11.73
CA GLU A 308 20.29 11.52 12.33
C GLU A 308 21.41 12.22 11.55
N ASP A 309 21.29 12.24 10.22
CA ASP A 309 22.21 12.95 9.32
C ASP A 309 21.98 14.47 9.26
N GLY A 310 21.00 15.01 10.00
CA GLY A 310 20.76 16.44 10.14
C GLY A 310 19.88 17.09 9.06
N TYR A 311 19.24 16.29 8.22
CA TYR A 311 18.33 16.78 7.16
C TYR A 311 16.85 16.85 7.60
N PHE A 312 16.60 16.63 8.89
CA PHE A 312 15.35 16.90 9.59
C PHE A 312 15.67 17.35 11.03
N PRO A 313 14.71 17.89 11.80
CA PRO A 313 14.93 18.20 13.21
C PRO A 313 15.48 16.99 13.97
N LYS A 314 16.57 17.19 14.73
CA LYS A 314 17.27 16.12 15.48
C LYS A 314 16.38 15.38 16.49
N SER A 315 15.23 15.94 16.88
CA SER A 315 14.24 15.25 17.71
C SER A 315 13.67 14.01 17.04
N LEU A 316 13.51 14.01 15.70
CA LEU A 316 12.93 12.89 14.94
C LEU A 316 13.82 11.64 14.95
N ALA A 317 15.12 11.81 15.12
CA ALA A 317 16.11 10.74 15.28
C ALA A 317 16.02 10.00 16.63
N ARG A 318 15.33 10.57 17.64
CA ARG A 318 15.33 9.99 18.99
C ARG A 318 14.52 8.69 19.02
N ARG A 319 15.18 7.60 19.44
CA ARG A 319 14.57 6.27 19.56
C ARG A 319 14.37 5.88 21.02
N HIS A 320 13.24 5.22 21.29
CA HIS A 320 13.01 4.49 22.54
C HIS A 320 12.85 3.01 22.21
N ARG A 321 13.75 2.15 22.73
CA ARG A 321 13.77 0.71 22.42
C ARG A 321 13.71 0.43 20.90
N ASN A 322 14.55 1.13 20.12
CA ASN A 322 14.63 1.15 18.65
C ASN A 322 13.46 1.81 17.89
N ILE A 323 12.41 2.25 18.58
CA ILE A 323 11.23 2.89 17.97
C ILE A 323 11.44 4.41 17.86
N PRO A 324 11.39 5.01 16.66
CA PRO A 324 11.55 6.46 16.47
C PRO A 324 10.23 7.21 16.72
N ILE A 325 9.84 7.35 17.99
CA ILE A 325 8.52 7.86 18.41
C ILE A 325 8.18 9.21 17.76
N TYR A 326 9.11 10.17 17.73
CA TYR A 326 8.84 11.49 17.16
C TYR A 326 8.69 11.47 15.65
N ALA A 327 9.39 10.58 14.94
CA ALA A 327 9.20 10.38 13.50
C ALA A 327 7.81 9.79 13.21
N ILE A 328 7.37 8.79 13.99
CA ILE A 328 6.02 8.21 13.89
C ILE A 328 4.97 9.31 14.07
N LEU A 329 5.05 10.09 15.15
CA LEU A 329 4.10 11.17 15.43
C LEU A 329 4.08 12.23 14.33
N THR A 330 5.26 12.59 13.79
CA THR A 330 5.37 13.60 12.73
C THR A 330 4.75 13.10 11.42
N MET A 331 5.02 11.85 11.03
CA MET A 331 4.44 11.25 9.84
C MET A 331 2.91 11.15 9.94
N SER A 332 2.42 10.60 11.04
CA SER A 332 0.98 10.45 11.28
C SER A 332 0.27 11.81 11.36
N GLY A 333 0.87 12.79 12.01
CA GLY A 333 0.35 14.15 12.08
C GLY A 333 0.30 14.82 10.71
N ALA A 334 1.37 14.71 9.92
CA ALA A 334 1.41 15.25 8.56
C ALA A 334 0.39 14.56 7.64
N ALA A 335 0.22 13.24 7.75
CA ALA A 335 -0.77 12.50 6.98
C ALA A 335 -2.19 12.95 7.35
N PHE A 336 -2.48 13.14 8.64
CA PHE A 336 -3.77 13.67 9.06
C PHE A 336 -4.01 15.11 8.60
N LEU A 337 -2.99 15.97 8.60
CA LEU A 337 -3.09 17.32 8.03
C LEU A 337 -3.38 17.28 6.52
N LEU A 338 -2.80 16.34 5.77
CA LEU A 338 -3.15 16.13 4.36
C LEU A 338 -4.60 15.67 4.20
N VAL A 339 -5.10 14.78 5.05
CA VAL A 339 -6.52 14.38 5.07
C VAL A 339 -7.44 15.59 5.33
N LEU A 340 -7.04 16.50 6.23
CA LEU A 340 -7.81 17.71 6.52
C LEU A 340 -7.78 18.70 5.35
N ALA A 341 -6.61 18.91 4.75
CA ALA A 341 -6.37 19.91 3.71
C ALA A 341 -6.86 19.49 2.32
N GLY A 342 -6.77 18.21 1.99
CA GLY A 342 -7.06 17.67 0.66
C GLY A 342 -8.49 17.16 0.49
N ASN A 343 -8.91 17.08 -0.77
CA ASN A 343 -9.83 16.04 -1.23
C ASN A 343 -9.01 14.87 -1.80
N LEU A 344 -9.63 13.72 -2.01
CA LEU A 344 -8.94 12.50 -2.45
C LEU A 344 -8.06 12.68 -3.69
N ARG A 345 -8.52 13.48 -4.66
CA ARG A 345 -7.81 13.73 -5.91
C ARG A 345 -6.44 14.36 -5.67
N ILE A 346 -6.36 15.33 -4.75
CA ILE A 346 -5.09 15.98 -4.38
C ILE A 346 -4.14 14.97 -3.72
N ILE A 347 -4.66 14.07 -2.87
CA ILE A 347 -3.85 13.05 -2.19
C ILE A 347 -3.27 12.05 -3.20
N LEU A 348 -4.05 11.65 -4.20
CA LEU A 348 -3.62 10.76 -5.27
C LEU A 348 -2.59 11.40 -6.20
N GLU A 349 -2.87 12.60 -6.71
CA GLU A 349 -1.96 13.32 -7.60
C GLU A 349 -0.60 13.59 -6.90
N PHE A 350 -0.63 13.93 -5.60
CA PHE A 350 0.57 14.19 -4.83
C PHE A 350 1.41 12.92 -4.58
N GLY A 351 0.76 11.79 -4.27
CA GLY A 351 1.42 10.50 -4.09
C GLY A 351 2.10 10.01 -5.38
N SER A 352 1.37 10.04 -6.50
CA SER A 352 1.86 9.53 -7.79
C SER A 352 3.06 10.32 -8.32
N VAL A 353 3.04 11.67 -8.24
CA VAL A 353 4.19 12.50 -8.68
C VAL A 353 5.45 12.15 -7.88
N THR A 354 5.29 11.83 -6.60
CA THR A 354 6.42 11.64 -5.70
C THR A 354 7.13 10.31 -5.94
N PHE A 355 6.39 9.21 -6.16
CA PHE A 355 6.99 7.89 -6.42
C PHE A 355 7.45 7.70 -7.88
N LEU A 356 6.89 8.43 -8.84
CA LEU A 356 7.39 8.36 -10.23
C LEU A 356 8.74 9.06 -10.44
N LEU A 357 9.11 9.98 -9.54
CA LEU A 357 10.37 10.74 -9.64
C LEU A 357 11.55 10.10 -8.89
N VAL A 358 11.31 9.10 -8.04
CA VAL A 358 12.31 8.48 -7.16
C VAL A 358 12.53 7.01 -7.48
#